data_AF-A0AAU7DQY1-F1
#
_entry.id   AF-A0AAU7DQY1-F1
#
_cell.length_a   1.000
_cell.length_b   1.000
_cell.length_c   1.000
_cell.angle_alpha   90.00
_cell.angle_beta   90.00
_cell.angle_gamma   90.00
#
_symmetry.space_group_name_H-M   'P 1'
#
loop_
_entity.id
_entity.type
_entity.pdbx_description
1 polymer ?
#
loop_
_entity_poly.entity_id
_entity_poly.type
_entity_poly.pdbx_seq_one_letter_code
_entity_poly.pdbx_strand_id
1 'polypeptide(L)'
;MMEKAYRPQEDIVTLMMQFEQEVKVAPELPDAGTRLLRARLVFEEALEFVRSCGCTVTMSGSSGDGPAVIDGIQVVLDPNGTPDFTEYVDGCIDQLVVTYGALCAAGVKAQSAWDEVQRSNMSKAWPHCSVCDAVLVRGDGEELVHPEDGGAHGGNWNTVLRVHKREDGKFIKAPTYSPANLKRVIEEQIEEAHSPASV
;
A
#
# COMPACT_ATOMS: atom_id res chain seq x y z
N MET A 1 4.21 32.19 4.11
CA MET A 1 3.65 31.05 4.86
C MET A 1 4.77 30.05 5.04
N MET A 2 5.00 29.55 6.26
CA MET A 2 5.98 28.48 6.47
C MET A 2 5.33 27.20 5.93
N GLU A 3 6.01 26.50 5.03
CA GLU A 3 5.51 25.27 4.42
C GLU A 3 5.38 24.20 5.52
N LYS A 4 4.15 23.84 5.89
CA LYS A 4 3.92 22.78 6.87
C LYS A 4 4.35 21.46 6.22
N ALA A 5 5.18 20.68 6.91
CA ALA A 5 5.51 19.34 6.46
C ALA A 5 4.24 18.49 6.31
N TYR A 6 4.06 17.85 5.16
CA TYR A 6 2.92 16.97 4.92
C TYR A 6 3.03 15.71 5.78
N ARG A 7 2.14 15.58 6.76
CA ARG A 7 2.12 14.49 7.75
C ARG A 7 0.70 13.98 7.95
N PRO A 8 0.12 13.31 6.94
CA PRO A 8 -1.31 13.00 6.90
C PRO A 8 -1.76 12.15 8.10
N GLN A 9 -0.95 11.18 8.54
CA GLN A 9 -1.33 10.37 9.70
C GLN A 9 -1.43 11.19 10.99
N GLU A 10 -0.56 12.19 11.21
CA GLU A 10 -0.62 13.07 12.38
C GLU A 10 -1.85 13.98 12.33
N ASP A 11 -2.20 14.46 11.14
CA ASP A 11 -3.44 15.23 10.92
C ASP A 11 -4.68 14.37 11.22
N ILE A 12 -4.66 13.07 10.85
CA ILE A 12 -5.75 12.14 11.17
C ILE A 12 -5.82 11.79 12.66
N VAL A 13 -4.69 11.68 13.38
CA VAL A 13 -4.72 11.55 14.85
C VAL A 13 -5.45 12.72 15.49
N THR A 14 -5.14 13.96 15.04
CA THR A 14 -5.79 15.17 15.55
C THR A 14 -7.30 15.16 15.29
N LEU A 15 -7.69 14.80 14.06
CA LEU A 15 -9.10 14.65 13.69
C LEU A 15 -9.80 13.58 14.55
N MET A 16 -9.23 12.39 14.67
CA MET A 16 -9.86 11.30 15.42
C MET A 16 -10.02 11.63 16.91
N MET A 17 -9.03 12.27 17.53
CA MET A 17 -9.14 12.73 18.91
C MET A 17 -10.26 13.77 19.07
N GLN A 18 -10.40 14.69 18.12
CA GLN A 18 -11.46 15.71 18.12
C GLN A 18 -12.87 15.11 17.99
N PHE A 19 -13.00 13.98 17.27
CA PHE A 19 -14.26 13.26 17.07
C PHE A 19 -14.41 12.03 17.98
N GLU A 20 -13.66 11.98 19.09
CA GLU A 20 -13.76 10.93 20.12
C GLU A 20 -13.61 9.49 19.59
N GLN A 21 -12.81 9.32 18.53
CA GLN A 21 -12.49 8.01 17.99
C GLN A 21 -11.20 7.45 18.60
N GLU A 22 -11.14 6.13 18.78
CA GLU A 22 -9.97 5.43 19.35
C GLU A 22 -8.72 5.67 18.51
N VAL A 23 -7.65 6.13 19.16
CA VAL A 23 -6.27 6.15 18.65
C VAL A 23 -5.40 5.34 19.61
N LYS A 24 -4.81 4.25 19.14
CA LYS A 24 -3.90 3.45 19.97
C LYS A 24 -2.48 3.98 19.87
N VAL A 25 -1.75 3.89 20.98
CA VAL A 25 -0.35 4.33 21.09
C VAL A 25 0.65 3.23 20.69
N ALA A 26 0.20 1.98 20.58
CA ALA A 26 0.99 0.83 20.19
C ALA A 26 0.17 -0.11 19.29
N PRO A 27 0.83 -0.88 18.40
CA PRO A 27 0.13 -1.81 17.52
C PRO A 27 -0.69 -2.85 18.29
N GLU A 28 -2.00 -2.86 18.05
CA GLU A 28 -2.92 -3.84 18.60
C GLU A 28 -4.17 -3.91 17.73
N LEU A 29 -4.74 -5.11 17.56
CA LEU A 29 -6.01 -5.25 16.85
C LEU A 29 -7.13 -4.49 17.61
N PRO A 30 -7.87 -3.57 16.98
CA PRO A 30 -8.97 -2.86 17.63
C PRO A 30 -10.10 -3.81 18.04
N ASP A 31 -11.01 -3.39 18.92
CA ASP A 31 -12.19 -4.19 19.29
C ASP A 31 -13.17 -4.40 18.12
N ALA A 32 -14.17 -5.26 18.29
CA ALA A 32 -15.10 -5.60 17.22
C ALA A 32 -15.92 -4.40 16.70
N GLY A 33 -16.33 -3.49 17.59
CA GLY A 33 -17.07 -2.28 17.24
C GLY A 33 -16.20 -1.30 16.45
N THR A 34 -14.97 -1.07 16.90
CA THR A 34 -14.00 -0.21 16.20
C THR A 34 -13.65 -0.78 14.82
N ARG A 35 -13.39 -2.09 14.72
CA ARG A 35 -13.14 -2.75 13.42
C ARG A 35 -14.34 -2.63 12.47
N LEU A 36 -15.55 -2.79 12.99
CA LEU A 36 -16.77 -2.66 12.20
C LEU A 36 -16.96 -1.24 11.67
N LEU A 37 -16.72 -0.22 12.50
CA LEU A 37 -16.75 1.18 12.07
C LEU A 37 -15.73 1.45 10.96
N ARG A 38 -14.47 1.03 11.15
CA ARG A 38 -13.41 1.21 10.14
C ARG A 38 -13.74 0.52 8.83
N ALA A 39 -14.24 -0.72 8.88
CA ALA A 39 -14.64 -1.44 7.67
C ALA A 39 -15.77 -0.74 6.91
N ARG A 40 -16.76 -0.17 7.62
CA ARG A 40 -17.85 0.58 7.00
C ARG A 40 -17.37 1.85 6.31
N LEU A 41 -16.60 2.68 7.02
CA LEU A 41 -16.06 3.92 6.46
C LEU A 41 -15.19 3.64 5.22
N VAL A 42 -14.26 2.67 5.30
CA VAL A 42 -13.42 2.29 4.16
C VAL A 42 -14.25 1.85 2.95
N PHE A 43 -15.34 1.11 3.18
CA PHE A 43 -16.18 0.62 2.09
C PHE A 43 -17.11 1.71 1.53
N GLU A 44 -17.58 2.62 2.37
CA GLU A 44 -18.38 3.79 1.99
C GLU A 44 -17.59 4.68 1.03
N GLU A 45 -16.39 5.12 1.42
CA GLU A 45 -15.53 5.95 0.55
C GLU A 45 -15.12 5.23 -0.74
N ALA A 46 -14.87 3.92 -0.67
CA ALA A 46 -14.56 3.14 -1.86
C ALA A 46 -15.73 3.13 -2.87
N LEU A 47 -16.98 3.05 -2.39
CA LEU A 47 -18.16 3.11 -3.26
C LEU A 47 -18.40 4.53 -3.80
N GLU A 48 -18.12 5.56 -3.02
CA GLU A 48 -18.22 6.95 -3.48
C GLU A 48 -17.19 7.25 -4.57
N PHE A 49 -15.94 6.81 -4.39
CA PHE A 49 -14.91 6.87 -5.43
C PHE A 49 -15.32 6.14 -6.71
N VAL A 50 -15.93 4.96 -6.61
CA VAL A 50 -16.42 4.23 -7.80
C VAL A 50 -17.49 5.06 -8.53
N ARG A 51 -18.41 5.70 -7.82
CA ARG A 51 -19.44 6.54 -8.43
C ARG A 51 -18.84 7.79 -9.08
N SER A 52 -17.86 8.44 -8.44
CA SER A 52 -17.19 9.62 -9.00
C SER A 52 -16.36 9.30 -10.25
N CYS A 53 -15.93 8.05 -10.41
CA CYS A 53 -15.36 7.53 -11.66
C CYS A 53 -16.40 7.34 -12.79
N GLY A 54 -17.69 7.58 -12.55
CA GLY A 54 -18.76 7.25 -13.49
C GLY A 54 -18.99 5.74 -13.64
N CYS A 55 -18.65 4.97 -12.60
CA CYS A 55 -18.76 3.53 -12.57
C CYS A 55 -19.84 3.07 -11.58
N THR A 56 -20.24 1.81 -11.70
CA THR A 56 -21.12 1.12 -10.75
C THR A 56 -20.53 -0.24 -10.35
N VAL A 57 -20.93 -0.72 -9.17
CA VAL A 57 -20.53 -2.04 -8.66
C VAL A 57 -21.67 -3.02 -8.89
N THR A 58 -21.38 -4.12 -9.57
CA THR A 58 -22.29 -5.27 -9.64
C THR A 58 -21.78 -6.38 -8.73
N MET A 59 -22.70 -6.96 -7.97
CA MET A 59 -22.41 -8.02 -7.02
C MET A 59 -23.16 -9.27 -7.44
N SER A 60 -22.44 -10.36 -7.64
CA SER A 60 -23.03 -11.69 -7.77
C SER A 60 -22.86 -12.42 -6.45
N GLY A 61 -23.94 -12.96 -5.91
CA GLY A 61 -23.91 -13.72 -4.67
C GLY A 61 -24.94 -14.83 -4.65
N SER A 62 -24.60 -15.89 -3.93
CA SER A 62 -25.51 -16.98 -3.60
C SER A 62 -26.45 -16.54 -2.47
N SER A 63 -27.76 -16.50 -2.72
CA SER A 63 -28.76 -16.18 -1.69
C SER A 63 -29.09 -17.42 -0.86
N GLY A 64 -28.48 -17.51 0.33
CA GLY A 64 -28.86 -18.44 1.40
C GLY A 64 -29.55 -17.73 2.57
N ASP A 65 -29.98 -18.49 3.57
CA ASP A 65 -30.57 -17.97 4.82
C ASP A 65 -29.43 -17.42 5.73
N GLY A 66 -28.87 -16.28 5.33
CA GLY A 66 -27.71 -15.64 5.96
C GLY A 66 -27.22 -14.41 5.20
N PRO A 67 -26.19 -13.69 5.71
CA PRO A 67 -25.58 -12.58 4.97
C PRO A 67 -25.11 -13.09 3.60
N ALA A 68 -25.47 -12.38 2.52
CA ALA A 68 -25.04 -12.74 1.18
C ALA A 68 -23.51 -12.82 1.12
N VAL A 69 -22.98 -14.00 0.76
CA VAL A 69 -21.57 -14.15 0.44
C VAL A 69 -21.37 -13.65 -0.98
N ILE A 70 -20.50 -12.66 -1.14
CA ILE A 70 -20.22 -12.04 -2.42
C ILE A 70 -19.22 -12.94 -3.14
N ASP A 71 -19.71 -13.69 -4.13
CA ASP A 71 -18.89 -14.62 -4.91
C ASP A 71 -18.11 -13.91 -6.03
N GLY A 72 -18.55 -12.70 -6.39
CA GLY A 72 -17.89 -11.85 -7.38
C GLY A 72 -18.30 -10.39 -7.23
N ILE A 73 -17.30 -9.49 -7.32
CA ILE A 73 -17.46 -8.04 -7.43
C ILE A 73 -16.93 -7.64 -8.80
N GLN A 74 -17.73 -6.92 -9.57
CA GLN A 74 -17.27 -6.25 -10.78
C GLN A 74 -17.54 -4.76 -10.69
N VAL A 75 -16.58 -3.96 -11.14
CA VAL A 75 -16.76 -2.53 -11.36
C VAL A 75 -16.85 -2.32 -12.87
N VAL A 76 -17.91 -1.69 -13.33
CA VAL A 76 -18.17 -1.42 -14.76
C VAL A 76 -18.52 0.05 -14.95
N LEU A 77 -18.29 0.58 -16.14
CA LEU A 77 -18.79 1.91 -16.50
C LEU A 77 -20.31 1.94 -16.36
N ASP A 78 -20.84 2.95 -15.69
CA ASP A 78 -22.27 3.20 -15.65
C ASP A 78 -22.67 3.94 -16.94
N PRO A 79 -23.56 3.39 -17.79
CA PRO A 79 -24.03 4.07 -19.00
C PRO A 79 -24.68 5.43 -18.73
N ASN A 80 -25.16 5.67 -17.50
CA ASN A 80 -25.73 6.94 -17.06
C ASN A 80 -24.83 7.68 -16.07
N GLY A 81 -23.62 7.18 -15.81
CA GLY A 81 -22.67 7.79 -14.89
C GLY A 81 -22.10 9.09 -15.46
N THR A 82 -22.00 10.11 -14.61
CA THR A 82 -21.38 11.39 -14.94
C THR A 82 -20.11 11.55 -14.11
N PRO A 83 -18.94 11.09 -14.61
CA PRO A 83 -17.70 11.23 -13.87
C PRO A 83 -17.37 12.71 -13.65
N ASP A 84 -16.89 13.03 -12.45
CA ASP A 84 -16.48 14.37 -12.07
C ASP A 84 -15.06 14.32 -11.48
N PHE A 85 -14.16 15.15 -11.99
CA PHE A 85 -12.76 15.11 -11.59
C PHE A 85 -12.53 15.65 -10.17
N THR A 86 -13.35 16.60 -9.72
CA THR A 86 -13.28 17.11 -8.35
C THR A 86 -13.71 16.02 -7.38
N GLU A 87 -14.85 15.38 -7.62
CA GLU A 87 -15.35 14.24 -6.82
C GLU A 87 -14.42 13.00 -6.90
N TYR A 88 -13.73 12.83 -8.04
CA TYR A 88 -12.70 11.79 -8.19
C TYR A 88 -11.54 12.03 -7.23
N VAL A 89 -11.04 13.27 -7.16
CA VAL A 89 -9.95 13.65 -6.26
C VAL A 89 -10.42 13.58 -4.81
N ASP A 90 -11.64 14.03 -4.51
CA ASP A 90 -12.26 13.96 -3.19
C ASP A 90 -12.30 12.52 -2.67
N GLY A 91 -12.89 11.60 -3.43
CA GLY A 91 -12.93 10.17 -3.06
C GLY A 91 -11.54 9.53 -2.92
N CYS A 92 -10.54 10.01 -3.67
CA CYS A 92 -9.14 9.58 -3.47
C CYS A 92 -8.58 10.06 -2.12
N ILE A 93 -8.87 11.30 -1.72
CA ILE A 93 -8.43 11.88 -0.45
C ILE A 93 -9.19 11.26 0.72
N ASP A 94 -10.50 11.06 0.62
CA ASP A 94 -11.30 10.42 1.66
C ASP A 94 -10.87 8.97 1.89
N GLN A 95 -10.51 8.24 0.82
CA GLN A 95 -9.91 6.93 0.95
C GLN A 95 -8.61 6.97 1.78
N LEU A 96 -7.75 7.99 1.61
CA LEU A 96 -6.57 8.16 2.45
C LEU A 96 -6.97 8.44 3.91
N VAL A 97 -7.92 9.33 4.14
CA VAL A 97 -8.42 9.70 5.49
C VAL A 97 -8.88 8.47 6.25
N VAL A 98 -9.79 7.67 5.67
CA VAL A 98 -10.36 6.50 6.35
C VAL A 98 -9.36 5.36 6.52
N THR A 99 -8.39 5.23 5.59
CA THR A 99 -7.33 4.22 5.68
C THR A 99 -6.31 4.56 6.77
N TYR A 100 -5.87 5.83 6.84
CA TYR A 100 -5.05 6.29 7.96
C TYR A 100 -5.82 6.15 9.28
N GLY A 101 -7.13 6.43 9.28
CA GLY A 101 -7.95 6.27 10.48
C GLY A 101 -7.99 4.83 10.99
N ALA A 102 -8.02 3.85 10.10
CA ALA A 102 -7.91 2.43 10.46
C ALA A 102 -6.54 2.08 11.07
N LEU A 103 -5.44 2.64 10.53
CA LEU A 103 -4.10 2.46 11.09
C LEU A 103 -3.94 3.11 12.46
N CYS A 104 -4.47 4.32 12.65
CA CYS A 104 -4.48 5.03 13.93
C CYS A 104 -5.27 4.27 15.00
N ALA A 105 -6.44 3.72 14.66
CA ALA A 105 -7.22 2.87 15.57
C ALA A 105 -6.45 1.59 15.97
N ALA A 106 -5.60 1.08 15.07
CA ALA A 106 -4.75 -0.08 15.35
C ALA A 106 -3.39 0.28 15.98
N GLY A 107 -3.07 1.57 16.16
CA GLY A 107 -1.79 2.03 16.70
C GLY A 107 -0.58 1.72 15.81
N VAL A 108 -0.80 1.55 14.50
CA VAL A 108 0.25 1.24 13.53
C VAL A 108 0.74 2.52 12.86
N LYS A 109 2.03 2.80 12.97
CA LYS A 109 2.70 3.87 12.21
C LYS A 109 2.72 3.48 10.72
N ALA A 110 2.10 4.31 9.89
CA ALA A 110 1.90 4.02 8.47
C ALA A 110 3.19 4.08 7.67
N GLN A 111 4.12 4.98 8.02
CA GLN A 111 5.31 5.24 7.23
C GLN A 111 6.21 4.01 7.09
N SER A 112 6.55 3.31 8.19
CA SER A 112 7.41 2.13 8.11
C SER A 112 6.74 0.95 7.40
N ALA A 113 5.42 0.80 7.53
CA ALA A 113 4.65 -0.19 6.77
C ALA A 113 4.62 0.15 5.27
N TRP A 114 4.44 1.43 4.93
CA TRP A 114 4.49 1.95 3.57
C TRP A 114 5.87 1.71 2.95
N ASP A 115 6.95 2.06 3.65
CA ASP A 115 8.32 1.92 3.17
C ASP A 115 8.65 0.45 2.89
N GLU A 116 8.20 -0.48 3.74
CA GLU A 116 8.40 -1.92 3.53
C GLU A 116 7.61 -2.46 2.33
N VAL A 117 6.36 -2.03 2.17
CA VAL A 117 5.54 -2.39 0.99
C VAL A 117 6.15 -1.81 -0.28
N GLN A 118 6.60 -0.55 -0.23
CA GLN A 118 7.23 0.12 -1.35
C GLN A 118 8.55 -0.54 -1.72
N ARG A 119 9.41 -0.89 -0.76
CA ARG A 119 10.63 -1.67 -0.97
C ARG A 119 10.33 -3.00 -1.67
N SER A 120 9.31 -3.74 -1.24
CA SER A 120 8.89 -4.99 -1.90
C SER A 120 8.28 -4.78 -3.29
N ASN A 121 7.61 -3.64 -3.52
CA ASN A 121 7.11 -3.29 -4.85
C ASN A 121 8.24 -2.97 -5.81
N MET A 122 9.21 -2.17 -5.38
CA MET A 122 10.37 -1.81 -6.19
C MET A 122 11.30 -3.01 -6.45
N SER A 123 11.37 -4.00 -5.55
CA SER A 123 12.15 -5.23 -5.78
C SER A 123 11.57 -6.15 -6.86
N LYS A 124 10.36 -5.87 -7.39
CA LYS A 124 9.83 -6.60 -8.55
C LYS A 124 10.53 -6.23 -9.85
N ALA A 125 11.13 -5.04 -9.93
CA ALA A 125 11.86 -4.58 -11.10
C ALA A 125 13.20 -5.31 -11.23
N TRP A 126 13.57 -5.61 -12.46
CA TRP A 126 14.78 -6.34 -12.80
C TRP A 126 15.95 -5.35 -12.87
N PRO A 127 17.07 -5.63 -12.19
CA PRO A 127 18.27 -4.83 -12.33
C PRO A 127 19.01 -5.21 -13.61
N HIS A 128 19.27 -4.23 -14.47
CA HIS A 128 20.02 -4.39 -15.72
C HIS A 128 21.29 -3.55 -15.71
N CYS A 129 22.31 -4.02 -16.42
CA CYS A 129 23.47 -3.23 -16.79
C CYS A 129 23.05 -2.07 -17.71
N SER A 130 23.44 -0.84 -17.38
CA SER A 130 23.18 0.35 -18.20
C SER A 130 23.81 0.33 -19.59
N VAL A 131 24.76 -0.58 -19.85
CA VAL A 131 25.57 -0.60 -21.09
C VAL A 131 25.14 -1.72 -22.04
N CYS A 132 25.05 -2.95 -21.57
CA CYS A 132 24.78 -4.13 -22.41
C CYS A 132 23.40 -4.77 -22.16
N ASP A 133 22.61 -4.22 -21.23
CA ASP A 133 21.30 -4.71 -20.85
C ASP A 133 21.28 -6.12 -20.21
N ALA A 134 22.43 -6.67 -19.82
CA ALA A 134 22.50 -7.90 -19.06
C ALA A 134 21.78 -7.78 -17.71
N VAL A 135 21.04 -8.81 -17.31
CA VAL A 135 20.39 -8.88 -15.99
C VAL A 135 21.48 -9.06 -14.94
N LEU A 136 21.53 -8.15 -13.97
CA LEU A 136 22.45 -8.23 -12.84
C LEU A 136 21.98 -9.32 -11.86
N VAL A 137 22.93 -10.04 -11.30
CA VAL A 137 22.69 -11.15 -10.38
C VAL A 137 23.19 -10.80 -8.97
N ARG A 138 22.72 -11.51 -7.94
CA ARG A 138 23.29 -11.38 -6.60
C ARG A 138 24.62 -12.13 -6.54
N GLY A 139 25.67 -11.45 -6.08
CA GLY A 139 26.97 -12.07 -5.81
C GLY A 139 26.99 -12.84 -4.48
N ASP A 140 28.18 -13.03 -3.92
CA ASP A 140 28.38 -13.56 -2.56
C ASP A 140 27.96 -12.51 -1.51
N GLY A 141 26.66 -12.22 -1.44
CA GLY A 141 26.07 -11.19 -0.59
C GLY A 141 24.77 -10.60 -1.16
N GLU A 142 24.42 -9.39 -0.70
CA GLU A 142 23.27 -8.62 -1.21
C GLU A 142 23.64 -7.71 -2.40
N GLU A 143 24.92 -7.63 -2.76
CA GLU A 143 25.40 -6.78 -3.86
C GLU A 143 25.01 -7.35 -5.23
N LEU A 144 24.59 -6.46 -6.13
CA LEU A 144 24.31 -6.77 -7.52
C LEU A 144 25.60 -6.75 -8.33
N VAL A 145 25.90 -7.83 -9.03
CA VAL A 145 27.09 -7.99 -9.87
C VAL A 145 26.71 -8.26 -11.32
N HIS A 146 27.59 -7.84 -12.22
CA HIS A 146 27.46 -8.16 -13.64
C HIS A 146 27.78 -9.64 -13.86
N PRO A 147 26.99 -10.38 -14.67
CA PRO A 147 27.15 -11.82 -14.82
C PRO A 147 28.45 -12.25 -15.51
N GLU A 148 29.05 -11.39 -16.35
CA GLU A 148 30.28 -11.71 -17.08
C GLU A 148 31.57 -11.51 -16.26
N ASP A 149 31.57 -10.58 -15.29
CA ASP A 149 32.51 -10.37 -14.19
C ASP A 149 32.38 -8.90 -13.68
N GLY A 150 33.01 -8.56 -12.54
CA GLY A 150 33.00 -7.19 -11.99
C GLY A 150 33.81 -6.16 -12.79
N GLY A 151 34.65 -6.60 -13.73
CA GLY A 151 35.43 -5.77 -14.65
C GLY A 151 34.70 -5.45 -15.96
N ALA A 152 33.49 -5.97 -16.16
CA ALA A 152 32.65 -5.68 -17.32
C ALA A 152 32.57 -4.17 -17.57
N HIS A 153 32.68 -3.78 -18.85
CA HIS A 153 32.69 -2.37 -19.26
C HIS A 153 33.77 -1.51 -18.57
N GLY A 154 34.90 -2.12 -18.16
CA GLY A 154 35.96 -1.42 -17.41
C GLY A 154 35.49 -0.90 -16.06
N GLY A 155 34.46 -1.52 -15.47
CA GLY A 155 33.81 -1.07 -14.23
C GLY A 155 32.88 0.13 -14.40
N ASN A 156 32.68 0.63 -15.62
CA ASN A 156 31.83 1.79 -15.87
C ASN A 156 30.42 1.37 -16.32
N TRP A 157 29.66 0.83 -15.39
CA TRP A 157 28.24 0.53 -15.57
C TRP A 157 27.45 0.87 -14.30
N ASN A 158 26.15 1.09 -14.46
CA ASN A 158 25.23 1.35 -13.36
C ASN A 158 24.01 0.42 -13.44
N THR A 159 23.31 0.24 -12.33
CA THR A 159 22.05 -0.49 -12.27
C THR A 159 20.91 0.34 -12.85
N VAL A 160 20.21 -0.20 -13.85
CA VAL A 160 18.98 0.36 -14.42
C VAL A 160 17.83 -0.60 -14.13
N LEU A 161 16.76 -0.12 -13.51
CA LEU A 161 15.58 -0.95 -13.22
C LEU A 161 14.67 -1.05 -14.44
N ARG A 162 14.31 -2.27 -14.82
CA ARG A 162 13.39 -2.56 -15.92
C ARG A 162 12.26 -3.48 -15.50
N VAL A 163 11.17 -3.45 -16.25
CA VAL A 163 10.02 -4.33 -16.06
C VAL A 163 9.93 -5.34 -17.18
N HIS A 164 9.67 -6.59 -16.82
CA HIS A 164 9.44 -7.68 -17.77
C HIS A 164 7.98 -8.13 -17.65
N LYS A 165 7.36 -8.47 -18.77
CA LYS A 165 5.97 -8.94 -18.83
C LYS A 165 5.91 -10.27 -19.58
N ARG A 166 4.99 -11.13 -19.16
CA ARG A 166 4.59 -12.31 -19.93
C ARG A 166 3.74 -11.87 -21.13
N GLU A 167 3.46 -12.81 -22.03
CA GLU A 167 2.59 -12.58 -23.20
C GLU A 167 1.19 -12.09 -22.82
N ASP A 168 0.67 -12.47 -21.65
CA ASP A 168 -0.62 -12.02 -21.12
C ASP A 168 -0.59 -10.61 -20.49
N GLY A 169 0.54 -9.90 -20.60
CA GLY A 169 0.73 -8.56 -20.04
C GLY A 169 1.04 -8.52 -18.55
N LYS A 170 1.04 -9.67 -17.85
CA LYS A 170 1.36 -9.72 -16.41
C LYS A 170 2.85 -9.51 -16.17
N PHE A 171 3.19 -8.66 -15.21
CA PHE A 171 4.57 -8.45 -14.78
C PHE A 171 5.21 -9.75 -14.23
N ILE A 172 6.47 -9.97 -14.62
CA ILE A 172 7.33 -11.03 -14.10
C ILE A 172 8.20 -10.42 -13.01
N LYS A 173 8.18 -11.01 -11.81
CA LYS A 173 9.01 -10.57 -10.68
C LYS A 173 10.48 -10.88 -10.95
N ALA A 174 11.37 -9.95 -10.63
CA ALA A 174 12.81 -10.17 -10.71
C ALA A 174 13.26 -11.38 -9.87
N PRO A 175 14.35 -12.08 -10.25
CA PRO A 175 14.95 -13.11 -9.41
C PRO A 175 15.38 -12.59 -8.03
N THR A 176 15.68 -11.29 -7.93
CA THR A 176 16.04 -10.58 -6.71
C THR A 176 14.84 -10.06 -5.91
N TYR A 177 13.62 -10.36 -6.35
CA TYR A 177 12.39 -9.99 -5.65
C TYR A 177 12.37 -10.54 -4.23
N SER A 178 11.97 -9.68 -3.30
CA SER A 178 11.70 -10.05 -1.91
C SER A 178 10.32 -9.56 -1.49
N PRO A 179 9.48 -10.43 -0.91
CA PRO A 179 8.15 -10.06 -0.43
C PRO A 179 8.24 -9.08 0.75
N ALA A 180 7.16 -8.33 0.98
CA ALA A 180 7.04 -7.43 2.13
C ALA A 180 6.95 -8.24 3.43
N ASN A 181 7.67 -7.83 4.46
CA ASN A 181 7.64 -8.41 5.79
C ASN A 181 7.01 -7.43 6.80
N LEU A 182 5.70 -7.23 6.70
CA LEU A 182 4.94 -6.39 7.63
C LEU A 182 4.92 -6.95 9.05
N LYS A 183 5.10 -8.27 9.23
CA LYS A 183 5.20 -8.89 10.55
C LYS A 183 6.39 -8.30 11.32
N ARG A 184 7.58 -8.27 10.72
CA ARG A 184 8.77 -7.65 11.30
C ARG A 184 8.51 -6.18 11.65
N VAL A 185 7.92 -5.41 10.73
CA VAL A 185 7.63 -3.98 10.95
C VAL A 185 6.70 -3.77 12.15
N ILE A 186 5.67 -4.60 12.30
CA ILE A 186 4.73 -4.51 13.43
C ILE A 186 5.42 -4.92 14.73
N GLU A 187 6.22 -6.00 14.73
CA GLU A 187 7.00 -6.44 15.90
C GLU A 187 7.96 -5.36 16.39
N GLU A 188 8.70 -4.71 15.48
CA GLU A 188 9.59 -3.58 15.78
C GLU A 188 8.83 -2.40 16.42
N GLN A 189 7.65 -2.06 15.90
CA GLN A 189 6.82 -1.00 16.48
C GLN A 189 6.28 -1.37 17.87
N ILE A 190 5.94 -2.64 18.11
CA ILE A 190 5.53 -3.12 19.42
C ILE A 190 6.71 -3.02 20.41
N GLU A 191 7.91 -3.44 20.01
CA GLU A 191 9.11 -3.34 20.86
C GLU A 191 9.46 -1.88 21.21
N GLU A 192 9.42 -0.98 20.24
CA GLU A 192 9.63 0.46 20.45
C GLU A 192 8.64 1.05 21.47
N ALA A 193 7.37 0.67 21.39
CA ALA A 193 6.33 1.16 22.29
C ALA A 193 6.51 0.70 23.74
N HIS A 194 7.19 -0.43 23.96
CA HIS A 194 7.48 -0.98 25.30
C HIS A 194 8.86 -0.59 25.84
N SER A 195 9.67 0.14 25.07
CA SER A 195 11.01 0.56 25.49
C SER A 195 10.94 1.66 26.56
N PRO A 196 11.73 1.58 27.65
CA PRO A 196 11.71 2.57 28.73
C PRO A 196 12.22 3.96 28.34
N ALA A 197 12.73 4.15 27.12
CA ALA A 197 13.13 5.44 26.58
C ALA A 197 11.96 6.24 25.93
N SER A 198 10.75 5.67 25.92
CA SER A 198 9.56 6.21 25.22
C SER A 198 8.60 6.99 26.13
N VAL A 199 8.97 7.26 27.40
CA VAL A 199 8.16 7.98 28.41
C VAL A 199 8.78 9.33 28.76
#